data_AF-A0A562WHV5-F1
#
_entry.id   AF-A0A562WHV5-F1
#
_cell.length_a   1.000
_cell.length_b   1.000
_cell.length_c   1.000
_cell.angle_alpha   90.00
_cell.angle_beta   90.00
_cell.angle_gamma   90.00
#
_symmetry.space_group_name_H-M   'P 1'
#
loop_
_entity.id
_entity.type
_entity.pdbx_description
1 polymer ?
#
loop_
_entity_poly.entity_id
_entity_poly.type
_entity_poly.pdbx_seq_one_letter_code
_entity_poly.pdbx_strand_id
1 'polypeptide(L)'
;MSAAGARPGRIDHHLLLSAGRGPQECAWAVTQLVRRLEADATRRGLAVRRVEAVPGDRPGTHRSVLLRVSGDGTGQFVGSWTGTLCWQAPSPYRAGAGRKNWYVVARPCEVDAPRTPFLESDVDVVGCRTGGPGGQHRNKASTAVRATHRPSGLVVVVDTERQFSQNRRLALELLRQRIERDDREAVRTVTTARWRIHDELVRGDPVRVERPDTGPGPDRASTGRARPQPVRTRGAATR
;
A
#
# COMPACT_ATOMS: atom_id res chain seq x y z
N MET A 1 -21.41 35.13 -1.56
CA MET A 1 -19.95 34.92 -1.64
C MET A 1 -19.45 34.34 -0.32
N SER A 2 -19.15 33.05 -0.28
CA SER A 2 -18.08 32.50 0.55
C SER A 2 -17.82 31.09 0.04
N ALA A 3 -16.89 30.98 -0.91
CA ALA A 3 -16.36 29.69 -1.32
C ALA A 3 -15.47 29.20 -0.19
N ALA A 4 -15.97 28.24 0.58
CA ALA A 4 -15.14 27.44 1.47
C ALA A 4 -14.12 26.70 0.58
N GLY A 5 -12.93 27.27 0.47
CA GLY A 5 -11.82 26.66 -0.26
C GLY A 5 -11.56 25.27 0.31
N ALA A 6 -11.84 24.25 -0.49
CA ALA A 6 -11.34 22.91 -0.24
C ALA A 6 -9.82 23.02 -0.09
N ARG A 7 -9.31 22.83 1.13
CA ARG A 7 -7.87 22.68 1.36
C ARG A 7 -7.40 21.57 0.41
N PRO A 8 -6.29 21.73 -0.33
CA PRO A 8 -5.76 20.67 -1.16
C PRO A 8 -5.69 19.40 -0.31
N GLY A 9 -6.38 18.35 -0.75
CA GLY A 9 -6.60 17.14 0.03
C GLY A 9 -5.28 16.63 0.57
N ARG A 10 -5.17 16.56 1.89
CA ARG A 10 -3.98 16.02 2.57
C ARG A 10 -3.75 14.61 2.03
N ILE A 11 -2.67 14.42 1.27
CA ILE A 11 -2.37 13.12 0.68
C ILE A 11 -1.92 12.21 1.82
N ASP A 12 -2.72 11.18 2.05
CA ASP A 12 -2.43 10.14 3.03
C ASP A 12 -1.80 8.95 2.33
N HIS A 13 -0.76 8.40 2.93
CA HIS A 13 -0.12 7.19 2.44
C HIS A 13 -0.27 6.07 3.45
N HIS A 14 -0.47 4.86 2.95
CA HIS A 14 -0.49 3.67 3.77
C HIS A 14 0.79 2.88 3.57
N LEU A 15 1.37 2.42 4.67
CA LEU A 15 2.60 1.63 4.70
C LEU A 15 2.37 0.37 5.53
N LEU A 16 2.54 -0.79 4.92
CA LEU A 16 2.48 -2.09 5.58
C LEU A 16 3.89 -2.52 5.97
N LEU A 17 4.12 -2.75 7.27
CA LEU A 17 5.31 -3.43 7.78
C LEU A 17 4.95 -4.87 8.09
N SER A 18 5.76 -5.83 7.64
CA SER A 18 5.55 -7.25 7.93
C SER A 18 6.84 -8.01 8.23
N ALA A 19 6.77 -8.92 9.20
CA ALA A 19 7.79 -9.92 9.50
C ALA A 19 7.95 -10.98 8.38
N GLY A 20 7.03 -11.02 7.42
CA GLY A 20 6.93 -12.08 6.42
C GLY A 20 6.91 -13.47 7.05
N ARG A 21 7.55 -14.45 6.39
CA ARG A 21 7.78 -15.81 6.94
C ARG A 21 9.04 -15.88 7.81
N GLY A 22 9.32 -14.81 8.57
CA GLY A 22 10.43 -14.73 9.53
C GLY A 22 10.16 -15.52 10.82
N PRO A 23 11.20 -15.80 11.61
CA PRO A 23 11.01 -16.35 12.95
C PRO A 23 10.33 -15.32 13.87
N GLN A 24 9.90 -15.73 15.07
CA GLN A 24 9.20 -14.86 16.04
C GLN A 24 9.97 -13.56 16.38
N GLU A 25 11.30 -13.53 16.28
CA GLU A 25 12.10 -12.32 16.45
C GLU A 25 11.83 -11.24 15.38
N CYS A 26 11.40 -11.62 14.18
CA CYS A 26 10.99 -10.66 13.16
C CYS A 26 9.69 -9.96 13.57
N ALA A 27 8.77 -10.63 14.25
CA ALA A 27 7.56 -10.00 14.78
C ALA A 27 7.87 -8.99 15.91
N TRP A 28 8.89 -9.30 16.72
CA TRP A 28 9.45 -8.33 17.66
C TRP A 28 10.09 -7.13 16.95
N ALA A 29 10.88 -7.38 15.91
CA ALA A 29 11.50 -6.35 15.09
C ALA A 29 10.46 -5.42 14.44
N VAL A 30 9.33 -5.94 13.94
CA VAL A 30 8.21 -5.12 13.44
C VAL A 30 7.77 -4.15 14.52
N THR A 31 7.50 -4.60 15.75
CA THR A 31 7.08 -3.72 16.84
C THR A 31 8.10 -2.62 17.12
N GLN A 32 9.40 -2.94 17.14
CA GLN A 32 10.46 -1.95 17.39
C GLN A 32 10.56 -0.93 16.25
N LEU A 33 10.52 -1.39 14.99
CA LEU A 33 10.58 -0.53 13.82
C LEU A 33 9.36 0.38 13.72
N VAL A 34 8.15 -0.10 14.05
CA VAL A 34 6.95 0.74 14.11
C VAL A 34 7.10 1.85 15.13
N ARG A 35 7.59 1.55 16.34
CA ARG A 35 7.84 2.58 17.37
C ARG A 35 8.87 3.61 16.91
N ARG A 36 9.96 3.15 16.26
CA ARG A 36 10.98 4.04 15.70
C ARG A 36 10.42 4.94 14.59
N LEU A 37 9.58 4.38 13.73
CA LEU A 37 8.91 5.09 12.64
C LEU A 37 7.96 6.15 13.19
N GLU A 38 7.12 5.81 14.18
CA GLU A 38 6.21 6.75 14.84
C GLU A 38 6.97 7.92 15.47
N ALA A 39 8.10 7.64 16.14
CA ALA A 39 8.96 8.68 16.70
C ALA A 39 9.60 9.55 15.61
N ASP A 40 10.05 8.96 14.49
CA ASP A 40 10.63 9.72 13.36
C ASP A 40 9.59 10.58 12.64
N ALA A 41 8.37 10.07 12.46
CA ALA A 41 7.26 10.81 11.89
C ALA A 41 6.89 12.01 12.78
N THR A 42 6.80 11.80 14.10
CA THR A 42 6.48 12.86 15.06
C THR A 42 7.51 13.99 15.00
N ARG A 43 8.82 13.66 14.94
CA ARG A 43 9.88 14.67 14.79
C ARG A 43 9.77 15.50 13.50
N ARG A 44 9.15 14.95 12.46
CA ARG A 44 8.93 15.60 11.16
C ARG A 44 7.56 16.28 11.05
N GLY A 45 6.77 16.33 12.14
CA GLY A 45 5.43 16.90 12.12
C GLY A 45 4.39 16.07 11.37
N LEU A 46 4.67 14.78 11.11
CA LEU A 46 3.76 13.85 10.46
C LEU A 46 2.90 13.13 11.51
N ALA A 47 1.63 12.90 11.16
CA ALA A 47 0.73 12.10 11.97
C ALA A 47 0.76 10.64 11.49
N VAL A 48 0.91 9.70 12.44
CA VAL A 48 0.86 8.26 12.15
C VAL A 48 -0.27 7.63 12.95
N ARG A 49 -1.09 6.82 12.28
CA ARG A 49 -2.14 6.01 12.90
C ARG A 49 -1.97 4.55 12.51
N ARG A 50 -2.02 3.64 13.48
CA ARG A 50 -2.15 2.20 13.20
C ARG A 50 -3.57 1.91 12.73
N VAL A 51 -3.70 1.42 11.51
CA VAL A 51 -5.00 1.07 10.90
C VAL A 51 -5.38 -0.35 11.23
N GLU A 52 -4.42 -1.27 11.10
CA GLU A 52 -4.57 -2.69 11.38
C GLU A 52 -3.27 -3.19 11.99
N ALA A 53 -3.37 -4.13 12.93
CA ALA A 53 -2.22 -4.76 13.54
C ALA A 53 -2.53 -6.26 13.73
N VAL A 54 -1.68 -7.11 13.17
CA VAL A 54 -1.78 -8.56 13.32
C VAL A 54 -0.85 -8.98 14.47
N PRO A 55 -1.38 -9.54 15.58
CA PRO A 55 -0.56 -9.98 16.69
C PRO A 55 0.51 -11.00 16.27
N GLY A 56 1.66 -10.94 16.92
CA GLY A 56 2.69 -11.97 16.81
C GLY A 56 2.51 -13.06 17.86
N ASP A 57 3.34 -14.10 17.76
CA ASP A 57 3.26 -15.29 18.61
C ASP A 57 3.59 -15.00 20.08
N ARG A 58 4.25 -13.86 20.36
CA ARG A 58 4.55 -13.39 21.71
C ARG A 58 3.75 -12.13 22.08
N PRO A 59 3.36 -11.97 23.36
CA PRO A 59 2.67 -10.77 23.84
C PRO A 59 3.41 -9.48 23.46
N GLY A 60 2.68 -8.49 22.96
CA GLY A 60 3.23 -7.19 22.56
C GLY A 60 4.04 -7.19 21.25
N THR A 61 4.12 -8.32 20.54
CA THR A 61 4.74 -8.40 19.20
C THR A 61 3.69 -8.36 18.10
N HIS A 62 4.09 -7.99 16.87
CA HIS A 62 3.19 -7.92 15.73
C HIS A 62 3.80 -8.64 14.52
N ARG A 63 3.03 -9.53 13.87
CA ARG A 63 3.45 -10.10 12.57
C ARG A 63 3.38 -9.06 11.46
N SER A 64 2.41 -8.16 11.51
CA SER A 64 2.33 -7.01 10.60
C SER A 64 1.58 -5.86 11.24
N VAL A 65 1.87 -4.65 10.75
CA VAL A 65 1.15 -3.43 11.12
C VAL A 65 0.95 -2.60 9.86
N LEU A 66 -0.29 -2.21 9.59
CA LEU A 66 -0.67 -1.24 8.57
C LEU A 66 -0.75 0.14 9.21
N LEU A 67 0.05 1.06 8.69
CA LEU A 67 0.11 2.45 9.15
C LEU A 67 -0.54 3.36 8.12
N ARG A 68 -1.31 4.34 8.56
CA ARG A 68 -1.69 5.54 7.80
C ARG A 68 -0.80 6.67 8.25
N VAL A 69 -0.08 7.27 7.32
CA VAL A 69 0.78 8.42 7.54
C VAL A 69 0.18 9.61 6.80
N SER A 70 0.11 10.75 7.48
CA SER A 70 -0.57 11.94 6.98
C SER A 70 0.21 13.20 7.32
N GLY A 71 0.32 14.13 6.38
CA GLY A 71 1.04 15.41 6.54
C GLY A 71 1.89 15.78 5.35
N ASP A 72 2.47 16.97 5.42
CA ASP A 72 3.32 17.50 4.35
C ASP A 72 4.64 16.71 4.30
N GLY A 73 5.04 16.27 3.10
CA GLY A 73 6.22 15.43 2.93
C GLY A 73 6.02 13.94 3.23
N THR A 74 4.78 13.48 3.42
CA THR A 74 4.48 12.06 3.69
C THR A 74 5.07 11.12 2.63
N GLY A 75 5.01 11.47 1.34
CA GLY A 75 5.56 10.64 0.26
C GLY A 75 7.06 10.38 0.41
N GLN A 76 7.85 11.41 0.71
CA GLN A 76 9.30 11.26 0.96
C GLN A 76 9.57 10.44 2.22
N PHE A 77 8.80 10.67 3.28
CA PHE A 77 8.93 9.91 4.51
C PHE A 77 8.66 8.41 4.29
N VAL A 78 7.51 8.07 3.70
CA VAL A 78 7.14 6.69 3.38
C VAL A 78 8.17 6.05 2.44
N GLY A 79 8.65 6.78 1.44
CA GLY A 79 9.73 6.33 0.55
C GLY A 79 11.00 5.95 1.30
N SER A 80 11.41 6.74 2.30
CA SER A 80 12.61 6.44 3.13
C SER A 80 12.47 5.21 4.04
N TRP A 81 11.24 4.73 4.24
CA TRP A 81 10.92 3.53 5.01
C TRP A 81 10.48 2.37 4.11
N THR A 82 10.51 2.51 2.78
CA THR A 82 10.05 1.49 1.83
C THR A 82 11.20 0.58 1.41
N GLY A 83 11.03 -0.74 1.57
CA GLY A 83 12.00 -1.77 1.21
C GLY A 83 12.20 -2.78 2.35
N THR A 84 13.34 -3.47 2.34
CA THR A 84 13.75 -4.33 3.45
C THR A 84 14.36 -3.48 4.56
N LEU A 85 13.81 -3.56 5.76
CA LEU A 85 14.32 -2.94 6.98
C LEU A 85 15.01 -3.99 7.85
N CYS A 86 16.05 -3.60 8.57
CA CYS A 86 16.75 -4.46 9.52
C CYS A 86 16.72 -3.83 10.91
N TRP A 87 16.12 -4.53 11.88
CA TRP A 87 16.34 -4.25 13.29
C TRP A 87 17.57 -5.05 13.75
N GLN A 88 18.63 -4.34 14.13
CA GLN A 88 19.89 -4.94 14.56
C GLN A 88 20.02 -4.92 16.08
N ALA A 89 19.72 -6.05 16.73
CA ALA A 89 19.82 -6.23 18.17
C ALA A 89 19.91 -7.72 18.53
N PRO A 90 20.54 -8.10 19.67
CA PRO A 90 20.45 -9.46 20.19
C PRO A 90 19.00 -9.92 20.33
N SER A 91 18.71 -11.19 20.05
CA SER A 91 17.38 -11.75 20.29
C SER A 91 17.05 -11.67 21.79
N PRO A 92 15.89 -11.14 22.18
CA PRO A 92 15.42 -11.25 23.57
C PRO A 92 14.92 -12.67 23.92
N TYR A 93 14.85 -13.58 22.95
CA TYR A 93 14.27 -14.91 23.12
C TYR A 93 15.30 -16.04 23.09
N ARG A 94 16.52 -15.77 22.64
CA ARG A 94 17.59 -16.77 22.54
C ARG A 94 18.65 -16.49 23.59
N ALA A 95 19.08 -17.54 24.31
CA ALA A 95 20.17 -17.47 25.27
C ALA A 95 21.56 -17.29 24.60
N GLY A 96 21.71 -17.69 23.34
CA GLY A 96 22.98 -17.65 22.61
C GLY A 96 23.26 -16.32 21.89
N ALA A 97 24.52 -15.87 21.95
CA ALA A 97 25.00 -14.68 21.25
C ALA A 97 25.40 -15.00 19.79
N GLY A 98 24.41 -15.12 18.90
CA GLY A 98 24.66 -15.36 17.48
C GLY A 98 24.03 -14.30 16.59
N ARG A 99 22.76 -14.52 16.23
CA ARG A 99 22.06 -13.67 15.27
C ARG A 99 21.60 -12.36 15.90
N LYS A 100 21.92 -11.25 15.22
CA LYS A 100 21.49 -9.89 15.62
C LYS A 100 20.67 -9.18 14.55
N ASN A 101 20.55 -9.71 13.34
CA ASN A 101 19.85 -9.06 12.24
C ASN A 101 18.45 -9.67 12.04
N TRP A 102 17.43 -8.85 12.20
CA TRP A 102 16.02 -9.21 12.05
C TRP A 102 15.39 -8.37 10.94
N TYR A 103 15.02 -9.02 9.84
CA TYR A 103 14.53 -8.35 8.65
C TYR A 103 13.00 -8.25 8.63
N VAL A 104 12.50 -7.11 8.17
CA VAL A 104 11.09 -6.74 8.04
C VAL A 104 10.91 -6.10 6.67
N VAL A 105 9.83 -6.44 5.97
CA VAL A 105 9.48 -5.76 4.71
C VAL A 105 8.56 -4.59 5.03
N ALA A 106 8.78 -3.46 4.38
CA ALA A 106 7.92 -2.29 4.46
C ALA A 106 7.56 -1.83 3.05
N ARG A 107 6.26 -1.79 2.72
CA ARG A 107 5.80 -1.42 1.37
C ARG A 107 4.57 -0.51 1.44
N PRO A 108 4.50 0.52 0.58
CA PRO A 108 3.27 1.24 0.36
C PRO A 108 2.19 0.27 -0.13
N CYS A 109 0.97 0.44 0.32
CA CYS A 109 -0.14 -0.35 -0.18
C CYS A 109 -1.41 0.48 -0.31
N GLU A 110 -2.27 0.09 -1.24
CA GLU A 110 -3.62 0.61 -1.32
C GLU A 110 -4.50 -0.10 -0.29
N VAL A 111 -5.47 0.63 0.26
CA VAL A 111 -6.36 0.12 1.32
C VAL A 111 -7.82 0.23 0.91
N ASP A 112 -8.15 1.27 0.14
CA ASP A 112 -9.47 1.47 -0.41
C ASP A 112 -9.46 1.05 -1.88
N ALA A 113 -10.33 0.12 -2.24
CA ALA A 113 -10.60 -0.17 -3.65
C ALA A 113 -11.56 0.88 -4.21
N PRO A 114 -11.39 1.31 -5.47
CA PRO A 114 -12.32 2.21 -6.10
C PRO A 114 -13.72 1.59 -6.07
N ARG A 115 -14.71 2.41 -5.73
CA ARG A 115 -16.13 2.05 -5.81
C ARG A 115 -16.80 2.97 -6.81
N THR A 116 -17.60 2.38 -7.68
CA THR A 116 -18.33 3.10 -8.69
C THR A 116 -19.77 3.27 -8.21
N PRO A 117 -20.19 4.48 -7.82
CA PRO A 117 -21.59 4.70 -7.46
C PRO A 117 -22.48 4.44 -8.68
N PHE A 118 -23.66 3.89 -8.43
CA PHE A 118 -24.66 3.65 -9.47
C PHE A 118 -25.89 4.49 -9.18
N LEU A 119 -26.18 5.44 -10.07
CA LEU A 119 -27.41 6.21 -10.09
C LEU A 119 -28.08 6.01 -11.44
N GLU A 120 -29.40 5.81 -11.47
CA GLU A 120 -30.13 5.68 -12.74
C GLU A 120 -30.01 6.94 -13.61
N SER A 121 -29.86 8.11 -12.99
CA SER A 121 -29.62 9.38 -13.69
C SER A 121 -28.33 9.39 -14.50
N ASP A 122 -27.39 8.51 -14.17
CA ASP A 122 -26.08 8.35 -14.82
C ASP A 122 -26.08 7.36 -15.98
N VAL A 123 -27.25 6.81 -16.32
CA VAL A 123 -27.41 5.84 -17.39
C VAL A 123 -28.13 6.46 -18.59
N ASP A 124 -27.42 6.51 -19.72
CA ASP A 124 -28.01 6.86 -21.01
C ASP A 124 -28.67 5.64 -21.63
N VAL A 125 -29.99 5.70 -21.79
CA VAL A 125 -30.82 4.62 -22.34
C VAL A 125 -31.30 5.01 -23.73
N VAL A 126 -30.90 4.23 -24.73
CA VAL A 126 -31.25 4.47 -26.14
C VAL A 126 -31.88 3.21 -26.73
N GLY A 127 -33.00 3.36 -27.45
CA GLY A 127 -33.57 2.27 -28.23
C GLY A 127 -32.68 1.92 -29.42
N CYS A 128 -32.42 0.65 -29.64
CA CYS A 128 -31.60 0.18 -30.75
C CYS A 128 -32.29 -0.95 -31.53
N ARG A 129 -31.80 -1.25 -32.73
CA ARG A 129 -32.24 -2.41 -33.50
C ARG A 129 -31.21 -3.53 -33.35
N THR A 130 -31.63 -4.72 -32.94
CA THR A 130 -30.74 -5.88 -32.89
C THR A 130 -30.71 -6.61 -34.23
N GLY A 131 -29.51 -6.73 -34.80
CA GLY A 131 -29.25 -7.43 -36.05
C GLY A 131 -28.88 -8.89 -35.79
N GLY A 132 -29.84 -9.79 -35.95
CA GLY A 132 -29.61 -11.24 -35.98
C GLY A 132 -30.08 -11.90 -37.29
N PRO A 133 -29.84 -13.19 -37.52
CA PRO A 133 -30.27 -13.87 -38.75
C PRO A 133 -31.77 -14.17 -38.74
N GLY A 134 -32.53 -13.50 -39.61
CA GLY A 134 -33.66 -14.07 -40.38
C GLY A 134 -34.97 -14.52 -39.70
N GLY A 135 -36.03 -13.75 -39.92
CA GLY A 135 -37.42 -14.21 -39.93
C GLY A 135 -38.36 -13.05 -40.30
N GLN A 136 -39.32 -13.26 -41.21
CA GLN A 136 -40.22 -12.22 -41.77
C GLN A 136 -41.11 -11.49 -40.74
N HIS A 137 -40.95 -11.80 -39.46
CA HIS A 137 -41.70 -11.24 -38.35
C HIS A 137 -40.94 -10.15 -37.57
N ARG A 138 -39.79 -9.69 -38.09
CA ARG A 138 -38.86 -8.78 -37.38
C ARG A 138 -39.06 -7.29 -37.64
N ASN A 139 -40.09 -6.92 -38.40
CA ASN A 139 -40.47 -5.52 -38.63
C ASN A 139 -41.42 -4.97 -37.55
N LYS A 140 -41.39 -5.51 -36.32
CA LYS A 140 -42.10 -4.91 -35.16
C LYS A 140 -41.16 -3.94 -34.44
N ALA A 141 -41.73 -2.84 -33.93
CA ALA A 141 -41.03 -1.77 -33.22
C ALA A 141 -39.91 -2.31 -32.32
N SER A 142 -38.68 -1.80 -32.49
CA SER A 142 -37.51 -2.35 -31.80
C SER A 142 -37.62 -2.10 -30.30
N THR A 143 -37.89 -3.15 -29.54
CA THR A 143 -37.96 -3.11 -28.07
C THR A 143 -36.59 -3.16 -27.43
N ALA A 144 -35.53 -3.38 -28.21
CA ALA A 144 -34.17 -3.51 -27.72
C ALA A 144 -33.64 -2.18 -27.16
N VAL A 145 -32.89 -2.30 -26.07
CA VAL A 145 -32.34 -1.18 -25.30
C VAL A 145 -30.83 -1.30 -25.26
N ARG A 146 -30.13 -0.21 -25.58
CA ARG A 146 -28.73 0.01 -25.23
C ARG A 146 -28.66 0.95 -24.05
N ALA A 147 -28.09 0.50 -22.95
CA ALA A 147 -27.87 1.31 -21.75
C ALA A 147 -26.37 1.54 -21.55
N THR A 148 -25.96 2.79 -21.30
CA THR A 148 -24.56 3.19 -21.08
C THR A 148 -24.43 3.91 -19.75
N HIS A 149 -23.61 3.40 -18.82
CA HIS A 149 -23.31 4.09 -17.58
C HIS A 149 -22.17 5.08 -17.81
N ARG A 150 -22.46 6.38 -17.79
CA ARG A 150 -21.50 7.43 -18.16
C ARG A 150 -20.22 7.41 -17.30
N PRO A 151 -20.28 7.27 -15.96
CA PRO A 151 -19.08 7.29 -15.12
C PRO A 151 -18.12 6.13 -15.35
N SER A 152 -18.63 4.92 -15.62
CA SER A 152 -17.79 3.74 -15.85
C SER A 152 -17.51 3.43 -17.31
N GLY A 153 -18.26 4.03 -18.24
CA GLY A 153 -18.20 3.71 -19.67
C GLY A 153 -18.77 2.33 -20.04
N LEU A 154 -19.37 1.60 -19.09
CA LEU A 154 -19.94 0.28 -19.35
C LEU A 154 -21.21 0.39 -20.20
N VAL A 155 -21.31 -0.50 -21.19
CA VAL A 155 -22.45 -0.57 -22.13
C VAL A 155 -23.05 -1.96 -22.08
N VAL A 156 -24.38 -2.03 -22.00
CA VAL A 156 -25.15 -3.27 -22.10
C VAL A 156 -26.24 -3.10 -23.16
N VAL A 157 -26.50 -4.16 -23.93
CA VAL A 157 -27.62 -4.23 -24.89
C VAL A 157 -28.53 -5.38 -24.48
N VAL A 158 -29.84 -5.11 -24.38
CA VAL A 158 -30.86 -6.10 -24.01
C VAL A 158 -32.00 -6.07 -25.01
N ASP A 159 -32.35 -7.23 -25.56
CA ASP A 159 -33.45 -7.42 -26.50
C ASP A 159 -34.32 -8.65 -26.18
N THR A 160 -34.24 -9.15 -24.94
CA THR A 160 -34.90 -10.39 -24.53
C THR A 160 -36.42 -10.27 -24.43
N GLU A 161 -36.92 -9.11 -24.01
CA GLU A 161 -38.35 -8.89 -23.76
C GLU A 161 -39.07 -8.21 -24.92
N ARG A 162 -40.37 -8.47 -24.98
CA ARG A 162 -41.29 -7.88 -25.97
C ARG A 162 -41.66 -6.42 -25.67
N GLN A 163 -41.26 -5.88 -24.52
CA GLN A 163 -41.59 -4.53 -24.09
C GLN A 163 -40.31 -3.73 -23.78
N PHE A 164 -40.23 -2.51 -24.30
CA PHE A 164 -39.09 -1.62 -24.10
C PHE A 164 -38.83 -1.31 -22.62
N SER A 165 -39.89 -1.07 -21.83
CA SER A 165 -39.79 -0.80 -20.39
C SER A 165 -39.18 -1.97 -19.61
N GLN A 166 -39.51 -3.20 -20.00
CA GLN A 166 -38.94 -4.42 -19.40
C GLN A 166 -37.46 -4.56 -19.79
N ASN A 167 -37.12 -4.36 -21.07
CA ASN A 167 -35.72 -4.34 -21.51
C ASN A 167 -34.91 -3.22 -20.84
N ARG A 168 -35.50 -2.04 -20.60
CA ARG A 168 -34.86 -0.95 -19.85
C ARG A 168 -34.54 -1.38 -18.42
N ARG A 169 -35.51 -1.96 -17.71
CA ARG A 169 -35.32 -2.45 -16.34
C ARG A 169 -34.23 -3.53 -16.28
N LEU A 170 -34.24 -4.48 -17.21
CA LEU A 170 -33.22 -5.52 -17.32
C LEU A 170 -31.83 -4.94 -17.61
N ALA A 171 -31.73 -3.97 -18.53
CA ALA A 171 -30.46 -3.32 -18.87
C ALA A 171 -29.86 -2.58 -17.66
N LEU A 172 -30.68 -1.89 -16.88
CA LEU A 172 -30.25 -1.21 -15.65
C LEU A 172 -29.75 -2.22 -14.60
N GLU A 173 -30.49 -3.31 -14.37
CA GLU A 173 -30.07 -4.34 -13.41
C GLU A 173 -28.76 -5.02 -13.85
N LEU A 174 -28.60 -5.32 -15.14
CA LEU A 174 -27.35 -5.89 -15.67
C LEU A 174 -26.17 -4.93 -15.54
N LEU A 175 -26.36 -3.63 -15.80
CA LEU A 175 -25.33 -2.62 -15.57
C LEU A 175 -24.93 -2.56 -14.09
N ARG A 176 -25.91 -2.51 -13.19
CA ARG A 176 -25.67 -2.49 -11.74
C ARG A 176 -24.87 -3.72 -11.30
N GLN A 177 -25.27 -4.91 -11.76
CA GLN A 177 -24.55 -6.16 -11.47
C GLN A 177 -23.13 -6.18 -12.04
N ARG A 178 -22.92 -5.60 -13.24
CA ARG A 178 -21.57 -5.51 -13.84
C ARG A 178 -20.66 -4.63 -12.99
N ILE A 179 -21.14 -3.44 -12.63
CA ILE A 179 -20.41 -2.50 -11.77
C ILE A 179 -20.10 -3.13 -10.42
N GLU A 180 -21.07 -3.76 -9.77
CA GLU A 180 -20.87 -4.40 -8.48
C GLU A 180 -19.85 -5.56 -8.56
N ARG A 181 -19.84 -6.32 -9.66
CA ARG A 181 -18.80 -7.33 -9.91
C ARG A 181 -17.42 -6.69 -10.03
N ASP A 182 -17.30 -5.66 -10.86
CA ASP A 182 -16.01 -5.02 -11.14
C ASP A 182 -15.44 -4.36 -9.86
N ASP A 183 -16.29 -3.73 -9.05
CA ASP A 183 -15.93 -3.20 -7.72
C ASP A 183 -15.48 -4.33 -6.76
N ARG A 184 -16.19 -5.47 -6.72
CA ARG A 184 -15.78 -6.63 -5.90
C ARG A 184 -14.44 -7.20 -6.36
N GLU A 185 -14.18 -7.21 -7.66
CA GLU A 185 -12.90 -7.64 -8.23
C GLU A 185 -11.76 -6.68 -7.86
N ALA A 186 -12.01 -5.37 -7.90
CA ALA A 186 -11.07 -4.37 -7.43
C ALA A 186 -10.71 -4.56 -5.95
N VAL A 187 -11.70 -4.79 -5.08
CA VAL A 187 -11.49 -5.10 -3.65
C VAL A 187 -10.61 -6.34 -3.47
N ARG A 188 -10.87 -7.40 -4.24
CA ARG A 188 -10.06 -8.62 -4.20
C ARG A 188 -8.63 -8.35 -4.63
N THR A 189 -8.42 -7.59 -5.70
CA THR A 189 -7.09 -7.22 -6.21
C THR A 189 -6.29 -6.46 -5.15
N VAL A 190 -6.87 -5.43 -4.54
CA VAL A 190 -6.23 -4.67 -3.45
C VAL A 190 -5.87 -5.58 -2.28
N THR A 191 -6.81 -6.45 -1.87
CA THR A 191 -6.60 -7.39 -0.77
C THR A 191 -5.47 -8.38 -1.09
N THR A 192 -5.49 -9.01 -2.27
CA THR A 192 -4.47 -9.97 -2.71
C THR A 192 -3.10 -9.32 -2.86
N ALA A 193 -3.02 -8.10 -3.39
CA ALA A 193 -1.77 -7.35 -3.46
C ALA A 193 -1.17 -7.12 -2.07
N ARG A 194 -2.01 -6.79 -1.07
CA ARG A 194 -1.59 -6.66 0.32
C ARG A 194 -1.03 -7.97 0.89
N TRP A 195 -1.67 -9.11 0.58
CA TRP A 195 -1.17 -10.43 0.98
C TRP A 195 0.20 -10.76 0.38
N ARG A 196 0.44 -10.41 -0.89
CA ARG A 196 1.72 -10.67 -1.58
C ARG A 196 2.91 -9.99 -0.90
N ILE A 197 2.71 -8.81 -0.30
CA ILE A 197 3.78 -8.11 0.44
C ILE A 197 4.37 -9.01 1.55
N HIS A 198 3.59 -9.91 2.16
CA HIS A 198 4.10 -10.84 3.17
C HIS A 198 5.12 -11.85 2.61
N ASP A 199 5.04 -12.18 1.33
CA ASP A 199 5.85 -13.21 0.68
C ASP A 199 7.10 -12.64 -0.03
N GLU A 200 7.14 -11.34 -0.30
CA GLU A 200 8.21 -10.69 -1.09
C GLU A 200 9.44 -10.25 -0.28
N LEU A 201 9.60 -10.70 0.97
CA LEU A 201 10.72 -10.28 1.82
C LEU A 201 12.08 -10.79 1.29
N VAL A 202 12.90 -9.88 0.73
CA VAL A 202 14.31 -10.13 0.41
C VAL A 202 15.17 -9.89 1.65
N ARG A 203 15.97 -10.90 2.05
CA ARG A 203 16.85 -10.82 3.25
C ARG A 203 18.29 -10.57 2.83
N GLY A 204 19.00 -9.73 3.57
CA GLY A 204 20.44 -9.52 3.40
C GLY A 204 20.85 -8.18 2.80
N ASP A 205 19.91 -7.44 2.21
CA ASP A 205 20.14 -6.11 1.64
C ASP A 205 19.13 -5.09 2.19
N PRO A 206 19.33 -4.60 3.43
CA PRO A 206 18.39 -3.67 4.03
C PRO A 206 18.60 -2.24 3.53
N VAL A 207 17.54 -1.59 3.08
CA VAL A 207 17.54 -0.15 2.75
C VAL A 207 17.72 0.72 4.00
N ARG A 208 17.42 0.16 5.18
CA ARG A 208 17.53 0.85 6.47
C ARG A 208 17.88 -0.11 7.59
N VAL A 209 18.83 0.29 8.45
CA VAL A 209 19.23 -0.46 9.64
C VAL A 209 18.97 0.39 10.87
N GLU A 210 18.15 -0.12 11.78
CA GLU A 210 17.80 0.52 13.05
C GLU A 210 18.33 -0.30 14.23
N ARG A 211 18.66 0.38 15.32
CA ARG A 211 19.18 -0.23 16.56
C ARG A 211 18.37 0.29 17.76
N PRO A 212 18.37 -0.41 18.90
CA PRO A 212 17.84 0.13 20.15
C PRO A 212 18.52 1.45 20.48
N ASP A 213 17.79 2.40 21.06
CA ASP A 213 18.41 3.58 21.64
C ASP A 213 19.38 3.10 22.72
N THR A 214 20.67 3.38 22.49
CA THR A 214 21.63 3.27 23.58
C THR A 214 21.29 4.46 24.48
N GLY A 215 20.95 4.24 25.75
CA GLY A 215 20.85 5.34 26.72
C GLY A 215 22.12 6.21 26.68
N PRO A 216 22.13 7.41 27.26
CA PRO A 216 23.25 8.35 27.12
C PRO A 216 24.55 7.65 27.52
N GLY A 217 25.32 7.22 26.53
CA GLY A 217 26.67 6.71 26.70
C GLY A 217 27.59 7.90 26.93
N PRO A 218 28.67 7.74 27.70
CA PRO A 218 29.54 8.85 28.05
C PRO A 218 30.06 9.51 26.77
N ASP A 219 30.08 10.84 26.79
CA ASP A 219 30.58 11.71 25.72
C ASP A 219 31.72 11.04 24.95
N ARG A 220 31.48 10.78 23.66
CA ARG A 220 32.58 10.50 22.75
C ARG A 220 33.30 11.82 22.52
N ALA A 221 34.22 12.13 23.42
CA ALA A 221 35.28 13.07 23.19
C ALA A 221 35.88 12.82 21.80
N SER A 222 35.98 13.91 21.05
CA SER A 222 36.60 14.03 19.75
C SER A 222 38.09 13.66 19.82
N THR A 223 38.42 12.36 19.82
CA THR A 223 39.80 11.94 19.60
C THR A 223 40.10 12.01 18.11
N GLY A 224 40.55 13.19 17.68
CA GLY A 224 41.15 13.40 16.37
C GLY A 224 42.34 12.44 16.19
N ARG A 225 42.15 11.41 15.37
CA ARG A 225 43.24 10.52 14.98
C ARG A 225 44.03 11.21 13.87
N ALA A 226 45.14 11.85 14.24
CA ALA A 226 46.12 12.37 13.31
C ALA A 226 46.60 11.25 12.36
N ARG A 227 46.55 11.50 11.06
CA ARG A 227 47.16 10.65 10.02
C ARG A 227 48.68 10.65 10.22
N PRO A 228 49.38 9.50 10.23
CA PRO A 228 50.83 9.50 10.16
C PRO A 228 51.26 9.87 8.74
N GLN A 229 52.17 10.84 8.62
CA GLN A 229 52.83 11.19 7.37
C GLN A 229 53.90 10.15 7.00
N PRO A 230 54.14 9.89 5.70
CA PRO A 230 55.19 8.98 5.27
C PRO A 230 56.58 9.62 5.46
N VAL A 231 57.47 8.89 6.14
CA VAL A 231 58.89 9.21 6.29
C VAL A 231 59.58 9.19 4.92
N ARG A 232 60.23 10.30 4.56
CA ARG A 232 61.18 10.37 3.44
C ARG A 232 62.54 9.81 3.90
N THR A 233 62.95 8.69 3.32
CA THR A 233 64.32 8.16 3.43
C THR A 233 65.28 9.10 2.70
N ARG A 234 66.22 9.72 3.43
CA ARG A 234 67.38 10.39 2.84
C ARG A 234 68.41 9.33 2.46
N GLY A 235 68.73 9.24 1.18
CA GLY A 235 69.90 8.52 0.70
C GLY A 235 71.17 9.19 1.21
N ALA A 236 72.05 8.40 1.82
CA ALA A 236 73.41 8.81 2.14
C ALA A 236 74.29 8.54 0.91
N ALA A 237 74.85 9.62 0.37
CA ALA A 237 75.96 9.59 -0.57
C ALA A 237 77.29 9.63 0.20
N THR A 238 78.37 9.33 -0.52
CA THR A 238 79.81 9.40 -0.18
C THR A 238 80.33 8.24 0.69
N ARG A 239 81.45 7.58 0.36
CA ARG A 239 82.61 8.03 -0.43
C ARG A 239 83.40 6.81 -0.92
#